data_AF-A0A961V9H4-F1
#
_entry.id   AF-A0A961V9H4-F1
#
_cell.length_a   1.000
_cell.length_b   1.000
_cell.length_c   1.000
_cell.angle_alpha   90.00
_cell.angle_beta   90.00
_cell.angle_gamma   90.00
#
_symmetry.space_group_name_H-M   'P 1'
#
loop_
_entity.id
_entity.type
_entity.pdbx_description
1 polymer ?
#
loop_
_entity_poly.entity_id
_entity_poly.type
_entity_poly.pdbx_seq_one_letter_code
_entity_poly.pdbx_strand_id
1 'polypeptide(L)'
;MCEECGCAVGTGVVEVRTGHGTHTHHHAGPESVEVLTGILRQNDHEAAHNREHFDAQGVFAVNLMSSPGSGKTSLLEATIEALGGRYRIAVIEGDLETENDARRIRDKGVPAVQIITGQTCHLDARMVHDALHALDLSDIDILFIENVGNLVCPAGFDLGQHANVALLSVTEGDDKPAKYPVMFRGADLVLLSKTDILPVFDDFSPERA
;
A
#
# COMPACT_ATOMS: atom_id res chain seq x y z
N MET A 1 -11.71 24.79 9.64
CA MET A 1 -10.72 23.89 10.29
C MET A 1 -11.49 22.68 10.79
N CYS A 2 -11.53 21.52 10.14
CA CYS A 2 -10.56 20.83 9.29
C CYS A 2 -11.23 20.39 7.97
N GLU A 3 -10.59 20.57 6.82
CA GLU A 3 -11.15 20.29 5.48
C GLU A 3 -10.51 19.08 4.76
N GLU A 4 -9.70 18.26 5.45
CA GLU A 4 -8.79 17.31 4.77
C GLU A 4 -8.96 15.82 5.12
N CYS A 5 -10.13 15.38 5.59
CA CYS A 5 -10.36 13.93 5.75
C CYS A 5 -11.66 13.49 5.09
N GLY A 6 -11.54 13.01 3.85
CA GLY A 6 -12.61 12.42 3.03
C GLY A 6 -13.14 11.08 3.57
N CYS A 7 -13.44 10.99 4.87
CA CYS A 7 -13.93 9.77 5.52
C CYS A 7 -15.44 9.52 5.33
N ALA A 8 -16.15 10.33 4.53
CA ALA A 8 -17.60 10.24 4.39
C ALA A 8 -18.01 9.56 3.07
N VAL A 9 -17.57 8.32 2.85
CA VAL A 9 -18.20 7.44 1.85
C VAL A 9 -18.92 6.31 2.58
N GLY A 10 -20.15 6.60 2.98
CA GLY A 10 -21.11 5.63 3.46
C GLY A 10 -22.51 6.11 3.14
N THR A 11 -23.29 5.32 2.42
CA THR A 11 -24.72 5.57 2.14
C THR A 11 -25.62 5.25 3.33
N GLY A 12 -25.08 5.30 4.55
CA GLY A 12 -25.79 5.00 5.79
C GLY A 12 -26.15 6.27 6.55
N VAL A 13 -27.41 6.40 6.93
CA VAL A 13 -27.85 7.40 7.91
C VAL A 13 -27.19 7.05 9.25
N VAL A 14 -26.28 7.90 9.72
CA VAL A 14 -25.78 7.83 11.10
C VAL A 14 -26.74 8.66 11.96
N GLU A 15 -27.64 8.02 12.70
CA GLU A 15 -28.38 8.70 13.76
C GLU A 15 -27.44 8.95 14.96
N VAL A 16 -26.81 10.12 15.00
CA VAL A 16 -26.14 10.60 16.20
C VAL A 16 -27.19 11.22 17.11
N ARG A 17 -27.62 10.49 18.15
CA ARG A 17 -28.45 11.06 19.22
C ARG A 17 -27.58 11.81 20.22
N THR A 18 -27.26 13.07 19.93
CA THR A 18 -26.76 14.01 20.93
C THR A 18 -27.92 14.87 21.44
N GLY A 19 -28.07 14.96 22.77
CA GLY A 19 -29.18 15.65 23.45
C GLY A 19 -29.21 17.18 23.30
N HIS A 20 -28.59 17.76 22.27
CA HIS A 20 -28.61 19.18 21.96
C HIS A 20 -28.50 19.38 20.44
N GLY A 21 -29.60 19.82 19.82
CA GLY A 21 -29.61 20.48 18.51
C GLY A 21 -29.38 19.60 17.27
N THR A 22 -30.27 19.76 16.28
CA THR A 22 -30.11 19.19 14.94
C THR A 22 -29.08 20.02 14.17
N HIS A 23 -27.89 19.47 13.92
CA HIS A 23 -26.93 20.04 12.98
C HIS A 23 -27.08 19.35 11.62
N THR A 24 -27.38 20.11 10.57
CA THR A 24 -27.39 19.62 9.19
C THR A 24 -25.97 19.62 8.64
N HIS A 25 -25.41 18.44 8.38
CA HIS A 25 -24.14 18.30 7.66
C HIS A 25 -24.42 18.29 6.15
N HIS A 26 -23.75 19.17 5.41
CA HIS A 26 -23.80 19.17 3.95
C HIS A 26 -22.98 18.00 3.42
N HIS A 27 -23.63 17.07 2.73
CA HIS A 27 -22.97 15.99 1.99
C HIS A 27 -22.25 16.54 0.75
N ALA A 28 -21.15 15.87 0.38
CA ALA A 28 -20.33 16.18 -0.77
C ALA A 28 -21.19 16.29 -2.06
N GLY A 29 -21.08 17.42 -2.76
CA GLY A 29 -21.87 17.71 -3.96
C GLY A 29 -21.41 16.92 -5.21
N PRO A 30 -22.21 16.88 -6.28
CA PRO A 30 -21.93 16.12 -7.50
C PRO A 30 -20.56 16.45 -8.13
N GLU A 31 -20.12 17.70 -8.05
CA GLU A 31 -18.82 18.16 -8.53
C GLU A 31 -17.63 17.45 -7.84
N SER A 32 -17.73 17.21 -6.53
CA SER A 32 -16.68 16.50 -5.78
C SER A 32 -16.55 15.03 -6.19
N VAL A 33 -17.67 14.39 -6.56
CA VAL A 33 -17.70 13.02 -7.05
C VAL A 33 -17.07 12.93 -8.44
N GLU A 34 -17.36 13.90 -9.32
CA GLU A 34 -16.76 13.96 -10.65
C GLU A 34 -15.24 14.16 -10.59
N VAL A 35 -14.75 15.05 -9.74
CA VAL A 35 -13.30 15.29 -9.56
C VAL A 35 -12.59 14.03 -9.05
N LEU A 36 -13.11 13.39 -7.99
CA LEU A 36 -12.51 12.16 -7.43
C LEU A 36 -12.50 11.03 -8.46
N THR A 37 -13.60 10.88 -9.21
CA THR A 37 -13.68 9.87 -10.28
C THR A 37 -12.68 10.16 -11.40
N GLY A 38 -12.45 11.44 -11.72
CA GLY A 38 -11.44 11.87 -12.69
C GLY A 38 -10.02 11.50 -12.25
N ILE A 39 -9.68 11.72 -10.98
CA ILE A 39 -8.36 11.38 -10.42
C ILE A 39 -8.11 9.88 -10.50
N LEU A 40 -9.07 9.06 -10.05
CA LEU A 40 -8.92 7.61 -10.08
C LEU A 40 -8.80 7.07 -11.51
N ARG A 41 -9.58 7.61 -12.46
CA ARG A 41 -9.46 7.22 -13.88
C ARG A 41 -8.09 7.57 -14.48
N GLN A 42 -7.53 8.73 -14.11
CA GLN A 42 -6.18 9.08 -14.57
C GLN A 42 -5.15 8.12 -13.97
N ASN A 43 -5.28 7.78 -12.68
CA ASN A 43 -4.42 6.79 -12.05
C ASN A 43 -4.51 5.44 -12.76
N ASP A 44 -5.71 4.95 -13.04
CA ASP A 44 -5.92 3.66 -13.72
C ASP A 44 -5.30 3.62 -15.12
N HIS A 45 -5.32 4.76 -15.83
CA HIS A 45 -4.64 4.89 -17.13
C HIS A 45 -3.12 4.74 -17.00
N GLU A 46 -2.51 5.43 -16.05
CA GLU A 46 -1.07 5.32 -15.77
C GLU A 46 -0.70 3.92 -15.25
N ALA A 47 -1.56 3.30 -14.44
CA ALA A 47 -1.36 1.95 -13.92
C ALA A 47 -1.36 0.91 -15.05
N ALA A 48 -2.28 1.02 -16.01
CA ALA A 48 -2.30 0.19 -17.20
C ALA A 48 -1.00 0.33 -18.01
N HIS A 49 -0.51 1.56 -18.17
CA HIS A 49 0.74 1.83 -18.86
C HIS A 49 1.96 1.22 -18.14
N ASN A 50 2.03 1.33 -16.81
CA ASN A 50 3.09 0.68 -16.02
C ASN A 50 3.06 -0.84 -16.18
N ARG A 51 1.86 -1.43 -16.15
CA ARG A 51 1.66 -2.87 -16.33
C ARG A 51 2.13 -3.35 -17.69
N GLU A 52 1.81 -2.61 -18.76
CA GLU A 52 2.33 -2.89 -20.11
C GLU A 52 3.86 -2.87 -20.17
N HIS A 53 4.51 -1.97 -19.43
CA HIS A 53 5.97 -1.92 -19.34
C HIS A 53 6.53 -3.15 -18.63
N PHE A 54 5.92 -3.55 -17.51
CA PHE A 54 6.35 -4.75 -16.79
C PHE A 54 6.17 -6.01 -17.66
N ASP A 55 5.01 -6.17 -18.29
CA ASP A 55 4.69 -7.29 -19.17
C ASP A 55 5.66 -7.37 -20.36
N ALA A 56 5.96 -6.23 -21.00
CA ALA A 56 6.87 -6.18 -22.13
C ALA A 56 8.32 -6.57 -21.77
N GLN A 57 8.74 -6.32 -20.52
CA GLN A 57 10.07 -6.66 -20.02
C GLN A 57 10.11 -8.00 -19.27
N GLY A 58 8.96 -8.65 -19.07
CA GLY A 58 8.86 -9.90 -18.29
C GLY A 58 9.10 -9.71 -16.79
N VAL A 59 8.84 -8.51 -16.25
CA VAL A 59 9.03 -8.17 -14.84
C VAL A 59 7.79 -8.51 -14.03
N PHE A 60 7.92 -9.30 -12.97
CA PHE A 60 6.84 -9.53 -12.03
C PHE A 60 6.84 -8.49 -10.90
N ALA A 61 5.99 -7.47 -11.04
CA ALA A 61 5.79 -6.42 -10.04
C ALA A 61 4.82 -6.83 -8.91
N VAL A 62 5.21 -6.58 -7.64
CA VAL A 62 4.44 -6.88 -6.41
C VAL A 62 4.33 -5.64 -5.52
N ASN A 63 3.12 -5.26 -5.13
CA ASN A 63 2.87 -4.16 -4.20
C ASN A 63 2.71 -4.68 -2.77
N LEU A 64 3.53 -4.20 -1.84
CA LEU A 64 3.46 -4.53 -0.41
C LEU A 64 2.76 -3.39 0.35
N MET A 65 1.65 -3.72 1.00
CA MET A 65 0.84 -2.78 1.78
C MET A 65 0.70 -3.26 3.22
N SER A 66 0.65 -2.35 4.18
CA SER A 66 0.46 -2.69 5.60
C SER A 66 0.31 -1.44 6.46
N SER A 67 0.09 -1.58 7.76
CA SER A 67 0.30 -0.50 8.72
C SER A 67 1.80 -0.12 8.84
N PRO A 68 2.12 1.06 9.40
CA PRO A 68 3.48 1.35 9.82
C PRO A 68 4.00 0.30 10.80
N GLY A 69 5.23 -0.19 10.59
CA GLY A 69 5.87 -1.13 11.51
C GLY A 69 5.38 -2.58 11.42
N SER A 70 4.57 -2.95 10.42
CA SER A 70 4.16 -4.36 10.20
C SER A 70 5.29 -5.25 9.65
N GLY A 71 6.43 -4.65 9.23
CA GLY A 71 7.65 -5.39 8.88
C GLY A 71 7.88 -5.61 7.38
N LYS A 72 7.35 -4.75 6.50
CA LYS A 72 7.56 -4.83 5.04
C LYS A 72 9.05 -4.85 4.66
N THR A 73 9.82 -3.87 5.14
CA THR A 73 11.26 -3.81 4.80
C THR A 73 12.03 -5.02 5.32
N SER A 74 11.71 -5.52 6.51
CA SER A 74 12.33 -6.75 7.03
C SER A 74 11.96 -7.99 6.20
N LEU A 75 10.72 -8.07 5.71
CA LEU A 75 10.30 -9.11 4.77
C LEU A 75 11.06 -8.99 3.45
N LEU A 76 11.25 -7.79 2.91
CA LEU A 76 12.02 -7.57 1.68
C LEU A 76 13.48 -7.96 1.85
N GLU A 77 14.14 -7.52 2.93
CA GLU A 77 15.52 -7.90 3.27
C GLU A 77 15.71 -9.42 3.27
N ALA A 78 14.80 -10.15 3.93
CA ALA A 78 14.83 -11.61 3.99
C ALA A 78 14.52 -12.27 2.63
N THR A 79 13.61 -11.67 1.84
CA THR A 79 13.24 -12.15 0.51
C THR A 79 14.40 -12.00 -0.47
N ILE A 80 15.08 -10.86 -0.46
CA ILE A 80 16.27 -10.60 -1.28
C ILE A 80 17.37 -11.61 -0.94
N GLU A 81 17.61 -11.87 0.34
CA GLU A 81 18.61 -12.85 0.77
C GLU A 81 18.26 -14.28 0.31
N ALA A 82 16.98 -14.66 0.37
CA ALA A 82 16.52 -15.99 -0.02
C ALA A 82 16.42 -16.22 -1.55
N LEU A 83 16.23 -15.15 -2.32
CA LEU A 83 15.92 -15.21 -3.76
C LEU A 83 17.00 -14.59 -4.67
N GLY A 84 17.90 -13.75 -4.17
CA GLY A 84 18.84 -12.98 -4.98
C GLY A 84 19.84 -13.81 -5.80
N GLY A 85 20.07 -15.07 -5.42
CA GLY A 85 20.85 -16.02 -6.24
C GLY A 85 20.09 -16.65 -7.41
N ARG A 86 18.78 -16.40 -7.52
CA ARG A 86 17.86 -17.01 -8.49
C ARG A 86 17.13 -15.98 -9.35
N TYR A 87 16.87 -14.80 -8.82
CA TYR A 87 16.13 -13.74 -9.48
C TYR A 87 16.86 -12.41 -9.30
N ARG A 88 16.82 -11.58 -10.35
CA ARG A 88 17.25 -10.19 -10.34
C ARG A 88 16.12 -9.36 -9.72
N ILE A 89 16.36 -8.80 -8.54
CA ILE A 89 15.36 -8.11 -7.73
C ILE A 89 15.67 -6.63 -7.69
N ALA A 90 14.65 -5.79 -7.84
CA ALA A 90 14.72 -4.37 -7.53
C ALA A 90 13.56 -3.95 -6.62
N VAL A 91 13.71 -2.80 -5.96
CA VAL A 91 12.70 -2.27 -5.04
C VAL A 91 12.41 -0.80 -5.32
N ILE A 92 11.14 -0.43 -5.28
CA ILE A 92 10.69 0.95 -5.14
C ILE A 92 10.16 1.13 -3.72
N GLU A 93 10.68 2.11 -3.00
CA GLU A 93 10.37 2.39 -1.60
C GLU A 93 9.54 3.67 -1.51
N GLY A 94 8.33 3.59 -0.92
CA GLY A 94 7.47 4.74 -0.64
C GLY A 94 7.48 5.09 0.84
N ASP A 95 8.07 6.24 1.18
CA ASP A 95 8.09 6.79 2.54
C ASP A 95 7.80 8.30 2.51
N LEU A 96 7.28 8.84 3.60
CA LEU A 96 6.87 10.24 3.74
C LEU A 96 8.09 11.17 3.71
N GLU A 97 9.16 10.82 4.42
CA GLU A 97 10.28 11.75 4.66
C GLU A 97 11.68 11.13 4.62
N THR A 98 11.85 9.82 4.80
CA THR A 98 13.19 9.23 5.02
C THR A 98 13.61 8.31 3.88
N GLU A 99 14.93 8.19 3.67
CA GLU A 99 15.52 7.19 2.77
C GLU A 99 16.02 5.95 3.52
N ASN A 100 15.56 5.74 4.76
CA ASN A 100 16.12 4.70 5.63
C ASN A 100 15.90 3.31 5.04
N ASP A 101 14.71 3.02 4.56
CA ASP A 101 14.36 1.70 4.03
C ASP A 101 15.04 1.45 2.68
N ALA A 102 15.08 2.44 1.78
CA ALA A 102 15.84 2.33 0.54
C ALA A 102 17.34 2.11 0.75
N ARG A 103 17.95 2.73 1.78
CA ARG A 103 19.34 2.44 2.15
C ARG A 103 19.52 1.00 2.62
N ARG A 104 18.66 0.53 3.52
CA ARG A 104 18.70 -0.86 4.02
C ARG A 104 18.61 -1.88 2.90
N ILE A 105 17.75 -1.64 1.92
CA ILE A 105 17.63 -2.51 0.75
C ILE A 105 18.90 -2.45 -0.13
N ARG A 106 19.45 -1.26 -0.40
CA ARG A 106 20.71 -1.13 -1.15
C ARG A 106 21.89 -1.82 -0.46
N ASP A 107 21.92 -1.82 0.87
CA ASP A 107 22.94 -2.53 1.65
C ASP A 107 22.85 -4.07 1.49
N LYS A 108 21.72 -4.60 0.99
CA LYS A 108 21.57 -6.00 0.56
C LYS A 108 22.09 -6.27 -0.86
N GLY A 109 22.56 -5.23 -1.56
CA GLY A 109 23.17 -5.35 -2.88
C GLY A 109 22.19 -5.34 -4.06
N VAL A 110 20.94 -4.92 -3.83
CA VAL A 110 19.94 -4.79 -4.91
C VAL A 110 19.60 -3.32 -5.21
N PRO A 111 19.22 -2.97 -6.45
CA PRO A 111 18.76 -1.63 -6.78
C PRO A 111 17.52 -1.25 -5.96
N ALA A 112 17.54 -0.07 -5.34
CA ALA A 112 16.38 0.49 -4.65
C ALA A 112 16.21 1.98 -4.95
N VAL A 113 15.00 2.37 -5.39
CA VAL A 113 14.62 3.75 -5.69
C VAL A 113 13.69 4.25 -4.60
N GLN A 114 14.04 5.39 -3.98
CA GLN A 114 13.16 6.04 -3.01
C GLN A 114 12.18 6.97 -3.72
N ILE A 115 10.92 6.91 -3.34
CA ILE A 115 9.90 7.92 -3.58
C ILE A 115 9.61 8.60 -2.24
N ILE A 116 9.86 9.91 -2.17
CA ILE A 116 9.48 10.73 -1.01
C ILE A 116 8.08 11.27 -1.31
N THR A 117 7.07 10.75 -0.61
CA THR A 117 5.66 11.11 -0.88
C THR A 117 5.26 12.44 -0.25
N GLY A 118 6.09 12.99 0.65
CA GLY A 118 5.81 14.23 1.36
C GLY A 118 4.63 14.08 2.32
N GLN A 119 3.46 14.60 1.94
CA GLN A 119 2.23 14.47 2.72
C GLN A 119 1.28 13.39 2.18
N THR A 120 1.59 12.79 1.03
CA THR A 120 0.73 11.78 0.42
C THR A 120 0.84 10.46 1.19
N CYS A 121 -0.31 9.92 1.59
CA CYS A 121 -0.43 8.71 2.42
C CYS A 121 -0.35 7.37 1.66
N HIS A 122 -0.02 7.40 0.37
CA HIS A 122 0.04 6.26 -0.54
C HIS A 122 0.97 6.58 -1.73
N LEU A 123 1.39 5.55 -2.46
CA LEU A 123 1.91 5.68 -3.82
C LEU A 123 0.75 5.66 -4.82
N ASP A 124 0.89 6.42 -5.90
CA ASP A 124 0.04 6.35 -7.08
C ASP A 124 0.83 5.81 -8.29
N ALA A 125 0.13 5.48 -9.38
CA ALA A 125 0.77 4.93 -10.58
C ALA A 125 1.76 5.88 -11.23
N ARG A 126 1.56 7.21 -11.11
CA ARG A 126 2.45 8.20 -11.70
C ARG A 126 3.78 8.25 -10.94
N MET A 127 3.73 8.22 -9.62
CA MET A 127 4.93 8.16 -8.77
C MET A 127 5.77 6.92 -9.09
N VAL A 128 5.11 5.76 -9.24
CA VAL A 128 5.79 4.52 -9.64
C VAL A 128 6.38 4.67 -11.03
N HIS A 129 5.61 5.17 -12.00
CA HIS A 129 6.07 5.43 -13.36
C HIS A 129 7.35 6.27 -13.40
N ASP A 130 7.36 7.38 -12.65
CA ASP A 130 8.50 8.29 -12.59
C ASP A 130 9.74 7.59 -11.99
N ALA A 131 9.55 6.72 -10.99
CA ALA A 131 10.63 5.92 -10.39
C ALA A 131 11.19 4.84 -11.34
N LEU A 132 10.38 4.30 -12.27
CA LEU A 132 10.84 3.30 -13.24
C LEU A 132 11.95 3.83 -14.14
N HIS A 133 12.02 5.14 -14.41
CA HIS A 133 13.08 5.74 -15.23
C HIS A 133 14.48 5.65 -14.60
N ALA A 134 14.56 5.36 -13.30
CA ALA A 134 15.82 5.13 -12.59
C ALA A 134 16.26 3.66 -12.57
N LEU A 135 15.45 2.75 -13.15
CA LEU A 135 15.70 1.32 -13.18
C LEU A 135 15.88 0.83 -14.62
N ASP A 136 16.82 -0.10 -14.82
CA ASP A 136 16.88 -0.87 -16.07
C ASP A 136 16.00 -2.11 -15.94
N LEU A 137 14.75 -2.01 -16.41
CA LEU A 137 13.78 -3.11 -16.33
C LEU A 137 14.21 -4.35 -17.13
N SER A 138 15.10 -4.22 -18.11
CA SER A 138 15.62 -5.38 -18.83
C SER A 138 16.53 -6.27 -17.96
N ASP A 139 17.04 -5.70 -16.87
CA ASP A 139 17.87 -6.39 -15.88
C ASP A 139 17.13 -6.80 -14.59
N ILE A 140 15.80 -6.86 -14.62
CA ILE A 140 14.97 -7.16 -13.45
C ILE A 140 14.02 -8.31 -13.78
N ASP A 141 13.86 -9.25 -12.84
CA ASP A 141 12.87 -10.32 -12.92
C ASP A 141 11.68 -10.04 -12.00
N ILE A 142 11.95 -9.49 -10.81
CA ILE A 142 10.93 -9.18 -9.79
C ILE A 142 11.14 -7.74 -9.29
N LEU A 143 10.08 -6.95 -9.34
CA LEU A 143 10.04 -5.60 -8.78
C LEU A 143 9.14 -5.59 -7.56
N PHE A 144 9.68 -5.29 -6.38
CA PHE A 144 8.86 -5.01 -5.21
C PHE A 144 8.58 -3.52 -5.11
N ILE A 145 7.34 -3.17 -4.81
CA ILE A 145 6.92 -1.80 -4.50
C ILE A 145 6.50 -1.81 -3.03
N GLU A 146 7.36 -1.31 -2.15
CA GLU A 146 7.01 -1.09 -0.75
C GLU A 146 6.18 0.19 -0.64
N ASN A 147 4.88 0.04 -0.42
CA ASN A 147 3.97 1.18 -0.30
C ASN A 147 4.09 1.86 1.07
N VAL A 148 3.56 3.07 1.18
CA VAL A 148 3.49 3.79 2.45
C VAL A 148 2.73 2.95 3.49
N GLY A 149 3.20 2.96 4.74
CA GLY A 149 2.52 2.30 5.86
C GLY A 149 1.13 2.90 6.12
N ASN A 150 0.09 2.38 5.47
CA ASN A 150 -1.29 2.81 5.62
C ASN A 150 -2.25 1.69 5.14
N LEU A 151 -3.30 1.38 5.93
CA LEU A 151 -4.32 0.37 5.60
C LEU A 151 -5.57 0.94 4.90
N VAL A 152 -5.60 2.23 4.60
CA VAL A 152 -6.75 2.93 4.02
C VAL A 152 -6.43 3.47 2.63
N CYS A 153 -5.52 4.44 2.53
CA CYS A 153 -5.27 5.15 1.26
C CYS A 153 -4.80 4.20 0.13
N PRO A 154 -3.81 3.32 0.34
CA PRO A 154 -3.23 2.54 -0.76
C PRO A 154 -4.21 1.56 -1.41
N ALA A 155 -5.27 1.15 -0.68
CA ALA A 155 -6.24 0.19 -1.18
C ALA A 155 -7.09 0.71 -2.35
N GLY A 156 -7.08 2.03 -2.62
CA GLY A 156 -7.82 2.66 -3.71
C GLY A 156 -7.01 2.93 -4.97
N PHE A 157 -5.71 2.64 -5.00
CA PHE A 157 -4.82 3.04 -6.10
C PHE A 157 -4.12 1.83 -6.71
N ASP A 158 -4.43 1.55 -7.97
CA ASP A 158 -3.65 0.62 -8.79
C ASP A 158 -2.33 1.30 -9.20
N LEU A 159 -1.21 0.57 -9.14
CA LEU A 159 0.11 1.04 -9.56
C LEU A 159 0.59 0.35 -10.84
N GLY A 160 -0.15 -0.64 -11.34
CA GLY A 160 0.25 -1.52 -12.44
C GLY A 160 0.86 -2.85 -11.97
N GLN A 161 0.93 -3.11 -10.66
CA GLN A 161 1.45 -4.33 -10.05
C GLN A 161 0.63 -5.58 -10.40
N HIS A 162 1.25 -6.74 -10.51
CA HIS A 162 0.57 -8.01 -10.78
C HIS A 162 -0.04 -8.65 -9.54
N ALA A 163 0.51 -8.35 -8.36
CA ALA A 163 0.03 -8.88 -7.10
C ALA A 163 0.04 -7.81 -6.00
N ASN A 164 -1.02 -7.80 -5.21
CA ASN A 164 -1.15 -7.05 -3.98
C ASN A 164 -0.94 -7.98 -2.78
N VAL A 165 0.04 -7.66 -1.94
CA VAL A 165 0.29 -8.40 -0.70
C VAL A 165 0.08 -7.47 0.49
N ALA A 166 -0.84 -7.84 1.37
CA ALA A 166 -1.09 -7.14 2.62
C ALA A 166 -0.34 -7.83 3.77
N LEU A 167 0.44 -7.10 4.55
CA LEU A 167 1.00 -7.60 5.82
C LEU A 167 0.12 -7.14 6.98
N LEU A 168 -0.15 -8.08 7.89
CA LEU A 168 -0.81 -7.84 9.17
C LEU A 168 0.05 -8.40 10.28
N SER A 169 0.59 -7.53 11.15
CA SER A 169 1.37 -8.00 12.29
C SER A 169 0.49 -8.41 13.46
N VAL A 170 0.93 -9.40 14.22
CA VAL A 170 0.23 -9.84 15.46
C VAL A 170 -0.04 -8.67 16.41
N THR A 171 0.91 -7.73 16.51
CA THR A 171 0.80 -6.53 17.36
C THR A 171 -0.34 -5.58 16.98
N GLU A 172 -0.93 -5.72 15.79
CA GLU A 172 -2.04 -4.87 15.36
C GLU A 172 -3.40 -5.39 15.83
N GLY A 173 -3.51 -6.68 16.18
CA GLY A 173 -4.77 -7.35 16.46
C GLY A 173 -5.42 -7.95 15.21
N ASP A 174 -6.14 -9.05 15.39
CA ASP A 174 -6.73 -9.85 14.31
C ASP A 174 -8.06 -9.31 13.77
N ASP A 175 -8.56 -8.21 14.32
CA ASP A 175 -9.79 -7.55 13.88
C ASP A 175 -9.60 -6.62 12.67
N LYS A 176 -8.34 -6.45 12.21
CA LYS A 176 -7.98 -5.53 11.12
C LYS A 176 -8.64 -5.88 9.77
N PRO A 177 -8.76 -7.14 9.35
CA PRO A 177 -9.47 -7.46 8.11
C PRO A 177 -10.93 -6.99 8.11
N ALA A 178 -11.61 -7.11 9.25
CA ALA A 178 -12.98 -6.63 9.40
C ALA A 178 -13.06 -5.09 9.43
N LYS A 179 -12.07 -4.41 10.01
CA LYS A 179 -12.01 -2.94 10.10
C LYS A 179 -11.55 -2.26 8.81
N TYR A 180 -10.73 -2.92 8.01
CA TYR A 180 -10.14 -2.38 6.77
C TYR A 180 -10.47 -3.26 5.56
N PRO A 181 -11.76 -3.55 5.29
CA PRO A 181 -12.16 -4.58 4.34
C PRO A 181 -11.73 -4.28 2.90
N VAL A 182 -11.56 -3.01 2.53
CA VAL A 182 -11.11 -2.64 1.17
C VAL A 182 -9.67 -3.11 0.93
N MET A 183 -8.77 -2.90 1.89
CA MET A 183 -7.38 -3.36 1.83
C MET A 183 -7.29 -4.88 1.73
N PHE A 184 -7.91 -5.59 2.68
CA PHE A 184 -7.75 -7.04 2.80
C PHE A 184 -8.50 -7.83 1.72
N ARG A 185 -9.61 -7.30 1.16
CA ARG A 185 -10.29 -7.94 0.01
C ARG A 185 -9.59 -7.68 -1.32
N GLY A 186 -8.83 -6.60 -1.43
CA GLY A 186 -8.04 -6.27 -2.62
C GLY A 186 -6.66 -6.93 -2.67
N ALA A 187 -6.26 -7.62 -1.61
CA ALA A 187 -5.01 -8.36 -1.54
C ALA A 187 -5.16 -9.75 -2.15
N ASP A 188 -4.17 -10.15 -2.97
CA ASP A 188 -4.04 -11.51 -3.50
C ASP A 188 -3.43 -12.46 -2.45
N LEU A 189 -2.71 -11.91 -1.49
CA LEU A 189 -2.11 -12.63 -0.37
C LEU A 189 -2.11 -11.76 0.89
N VAL A 190 -2.47 -12.37 2.03
CA VAL A 190 -2.30 -11.77 3.35
C VAL A 190 -1.18 -12.52 4.08
N LEU A 191 -0.21 -11.77 4.58
CA LEU A 191 0.92 -12.28 5.36
C LEU A 191 0.78 -11.86 6.82
N LEU A 192 0.65 -12.85 7.71
CA LEU A 192 0.72 -12.61 9.14
C LEU A 192 2.18 -12.51 9.57
N SER A 193 2.57 -11.34 10.07
CA SER A 193 3.94 -11.06 10.49
C SER A 193 4.07 -11.02 12.01
N LYS A 194 5.31 -11.16 12.51
CA LYS A 194 5.62 -11.23 13.95
C LYS A 194 4.88 -12.38 14.64
N THR A 195 4.80 -13.54 14.00
CA THR A 195 4.10 -14.71 14.57
C THR A 195 4.90 -15.36 15.71
N ASP A 196 6.18 -15.04 15.85
CA ASP A 196 7.04 -15.45 16.96
C ASP A 196 6.54 -14.96 18.32
N ILE A 197 5.79 -13.85 18.36
CA ILE A 197 5.19 -13.31 19.58
C ILE A 197 3.74 -13.75 19.79
N LEU A 198 3.14 -14.58 18.93
CA LEU A 198 1.79 -15.12 19.16
C LEU A 198 1.58 -15.70 20.57
N PRO A 199 2.54 -16.43 21.18
CA PRO A 199 2.34 -17.00 22.52
C PRO A 199 2.13 -15.97 23.65
N VAL A 200 2.39 -14.67 23.41
CA VAL A 200 2.14 -13.61 24.40
C VAL A 200 0.82 -12.86 24.19
N PHE A 201 0.08 -13.13 23.11
CA PHE A 201 -1.24 -12.55 22.83
C PHE A 201 -2.32 -13.63 23.00
N ASP A 202 -3.10 -13.53 24.07
CA ASP A 202 -4.20 -14.45 24.36
C ASP A 202 -5.50 -14.11 23.63
N ASP A 203 -5.55 -12.93 23.00
CA ASP A 203 -6.70 -12.38 22.29
C ASP A 203 -6.56 -12.38 20.76
N PHE A 204 -5.47 -12.90 20.20
CA PHE A 204 -5.23 -13.01 18.75
C PHE A 204 -5.50 -14.43 18.22
N SER A 205 -6.25 -14.52 17.12
CA SER A 205 -6.58 -15.74 16.37
C SER A 205 -6.17 -15.56 14.91
N PRO A 206 -5.19 -16.36 14.43
CA PRO A 206 -4.78 -16.35 13.02
C PRO A 206 -5.91 -16.66 12.03
N GLU A 207 -6.98 -17.34 12.45
CA GLU A 207 -8.13 -17.66 11.61
C GLU A 207 -9.09 -16.49 11.41
N ARG A 208 -9.06 -15.50 12.30
CA ARG A 208 -9.80 -14.23 12.16
C ARG A 208 -9.04 -13.21 11.30
N ALA A 209 -7.71 -13.33 11.31
CA ALA A 209 -6.76 -12.51 10.56
C ALA A 209 -6.67 -12.93 9.09
#